data_AF-A0AAE1ZGD9-F1
#
_entry.id   AF-A0AAE1ZGD9-F1
#
_cell.length_a   1.000
_cell.length_b   1.000
_cell.length_c   1.000
_cell.angle_alpha   90.00
_cell.angle_beta   90.00
_cell.angle_gamma   90.00
#
_symmetry.space_group_name_H-M   'P 1'
#
loop_
_entity.id
_entity.type
_entity.pdbx_description
1 polymer ?
#
loop_
_entity_poly.entity_id
_entity_poly.type
_entity_poly.pdbx_seq_one_letter_code
_entity_poly.pdbx_strand_id
1 'polypeptide(L)'
;MYDLSKFCGNILGLTGFIAVLQNVFVSSIWIVYLFSWHINRSNNLSNNQDVANKEELDPELSKYSLRFSTKVKIFIIVISSLAVHLSEGIRMSYLLISGIDIRNVYGKYFCRFHTFVHCVASCTSTWTFALLWLNKLFSLLVGWRYFWIVNSKITTFIQTSMLIIINILANYIFWSSGEFCNKYYYNKDFIYTWFILGLFLPKIISIISSILIIRIYNKHESEMNISYALITSSDMEVINITTRYMNRMYAVKLTLILEFRHQYTDAVDESQTDRNTRRRFHLSITIQLK
;
A
#
# COMPACT_ATOMS: atom_id res chain seq x y z
N MET A 1 6.83 28.62 -38.03
CA MET A 1 6.25 28.65 -36.66
C MET A 1 5.12 27.64 -36.45
N TYR A 2 4.40 27.20 -37.50
CA TYR A 2 3.35 26.18 -37.41
C TYR A 2 3.84 24.74 -37.14
N ASP A 3 5.08 24.41 -37.46
CA ASP A 3 5.59 23.04 -37.28
C ASP A 3 5.93 22.73 -35.82
N LEU A 4 6.38 23.74 -35.05
CA LEU A 4 6.74 23.55 -33.64
C LEU A 4 5.50 23.28 -32.77
N SER A 5 4.38 23.97 -33.01
CA SER A 5 3.15 23.75 -32.25
C SER A 5 2.54 22.38 -32.53
N LYS A 6 2.56 21.92 -33.78
CA LYS A 6 2.14 20.55 -34.15
C LYS A 6 3.05 19.49 -33.55
N PHE A 7 4.37 19.72 -33.56
CA PHE A 7 5.34 18.81 -32.96
C PHE A 7 5.16 18.68 -31.45
N CYS A 8 5.08 19.80 -30.71
CA CYS A 8 4.78 19.79 -29.28
C CYS A 8 3.43 19.14 -28.98
N GLY A 9 2.43 19.38 -29.83
CA GLY A 9 1.12 18.76 -29.72
C GLY A 9 1.20 17.23 -29.81
N ASN A 10 1.87 16.70 -30.83
CA ASN A 10 2.04 15.26 -31.00
C ASN A 10 2.76 14.60 -29.82
N ILE A 11 3.80 15.26 -29.26
CA ILE A 11 4.53 14.75 -28.08
C ILE A 11 3.61 14.70 -26.86
N LEU A 12 2.86 15.77 -26.58
CA LEU A 12 1.95 15.83 -25.44
C LEU A 12 0.81 14.82 -25.57
N GLY A 13 0.27 14.65 -26.78
CA GLY A 13 -0.77 13.67 -27.08
C GLY A 13 -0.29 12.25 -26.88
N LEU A 14 0.90 11.91 -27.41
CA LEU A 14 1.50 10.60 -27.24
C LEU A 14 1.79 10.30 -25.76
N THR A 15 2.32 11.27 -25.02
CA THR A 15 2.59 11.13 -23.57
C THR A 15 1.31 10.88 -22.79
N GLY A 16 0.23 11.62 -23.10
CA GLY A 16 -1.08 11.42 -22.50
C GLY A 16 -1.66 10.04 -22.81
N PHE A 17 -1.54 9.59 -24.06
CA PHE A 17 -2.01 8.26 -24.48
C PHE A 17 -1.24 7.12 -23.78
N ILE A 18 0.09 7.21 -23.70
CA ILE A 18 0.92 6.25 -22.98
C ILE A 18 0.55 6.22 -21.49
N ALA A 19 0.32 7.38 -20.87
CA ALA A 19 -0.10 7.45 -19.47
C ALA A 19 -1.47 6.78 -19.23
N VAL A 20 -2.42 6.94 -20.15
CA VAL A 20 -3.71 6.24 -20.09
C VAL A 20 -3.51 4.73 -20.19
N LEU A 21 -2.76 4.25 -21.17
CA LEU A 21 -2.49 2.82 -21.35
C LEU A 21 -1.81 2.20 -20.13
N GLN A 22 -0.80 2.87 -19.58
CA GLN A 22 -0.10 2.43 -18.37
C GLN A 22 -1.07 2.31 -17.19
N ASN A 23 -1.94 3.29 -16.99
CA ASN A 23 -2.92 3.26 -15.89
C ASN A 23 -4.01 2.20 -16.09
N VAL A 24 -4.44 1.96 -17.33
CA VAL A 24 -5.37 0.86 -17.65
C VAL A 24 -4.73 -0.47 -17.29
N PHE A 25 -3.47 -0.69 -17.69
CA PHE A 25 -2.73 -1.92 -17.39
C PHE A 25 -2.51 -2.13 -15.88
N VAL A 26 -2.10 -1.09 -15.15
CA VAL A 26 -1.95 -1.15 -13.69
C VAL A 26 -3.30 -1.41 -13.02
N SER A 27 -4.37 -0.79 -13.49
CA SER A 27 -5.73 -0.99 -12.97
C SER A 27 -6.21 -2.42 -13.21
N SER A 28 -5.99 -2.98 -14.40
CA SER A 28 -6.38 -4.36 -14.71
C SER A 28 -5.64 -5.37 -13.84
N ILE A 29 -4.34 -5.19 -13.61
CA ILE A 29 -3.56 -6.04 -12.69
C ILE A 29 -4.17 -5.99 -11.28
N TRP A 30 -4.52 -4.80 -10.78
CA TRP A 30 -5.11 -4.65 -9.45
C TRP A 30 -6.50 -5.25 -9.34
N ILE A 31 -7.32 -5.11 -10.38
CA ILE A 31 -8.64 -5.73 -10.45
C ILE A 31 -8.50 -7.26 -10.40
N VAL A 32 -7.67 -7.84 -11.26
CA VAL A 32 -7.41 -9.29 -11.28
C VAL A 32 -6.89 -9.75 -9.92
N TYR A 33 -5.94 -9.03 -9.33
CA TYR A 33 -5.39 -9.35 -8.00
C TYR A 33 -6.47 -9.39 -6.90
N LEU A 34 -7.40 -8.41 -6.88
CA LEU A 34 -8.48 -8.39 -5.91
C LEU A 34 -9.50 -9.51 -6.12
N PHE A 35 -9.86 -9.79 -7.38
CA PHE A 35 -10.77 -10.88 -7.72
C PHE A 35 -10.17 -12.25 -7.38
N SER A 36 -8.92 -12.51 -7.75
CA SER A 36 -8.20 -13.74 -7.38
C SER A 36 -8.11 -13.91 -5.87
N TRP A 37 -7.87 -12.82 -5.12
CA TRP A 37 -7.88 -12.87 -3.66
C TRP A 37 -9.26 -13.20 -3.08
N HIS A 38 -10.34 -12.65 -3.64
CA HIS A 38 -11.70 -12.94 -3.21
C HIS A 38 -12.08 -14.40 -3.47
N ILE A 39 -11.78 -14.92 -4.67
CA ILE A 39 -12.06 -16.30 -5.07
C ILE A 39 -11.31 -17.29 -4.17
N ASN A 40 -10.01 -17.09 -3.96
CA ASN A 40 -9.21 -17.97 -3.07
C ASN A 40 -9.74 -17.97 -1.64
N ARG A 41 -10.21 -16.81 -1.14
CA ARG A 41 -10.81 -16.74 0.19
C ARG A 41 -12.14 -17.49 0.27
N SER A 42 -12.97 -17.41 -0.77
CA SER A 42 -14.25 -18.11 -0.83
C SER A 42 -14.05 -19.63 -0.84
N ASN A 43 -13.10 -20.12 -1.64
CA ASN A 43 -12.82 -21.54 -1.80
C ASN A 43 -12.16 -22.15 -0.55
N ASN A 44 -11.31 -21.39 0.15
CA ASN A 44 -10.74 -21.86 1.42
C ASN A 44 -11.80 -21.90 2.54
N LEU A 45 -12.81 -21.02 2.51
CA LEU A 45 -13.91 -21.08 3.46
C LEU A 45 -14.81 -22.30 3.25
N SER A 46 -15.02 -22.73 2.00
CA SER A 46 -15.80 -23.94 1.71
C SER A 46 -15.03 -25.22 2.02
N ASN A 47 -13.72 -25.25 1.78
CA ASN A 47 -12.90 -26.44 2.01
C ASN A 47 -12.48 -26.64 3.48
N ASN A 48 -12.52 -25.58 4.30
CA ASN A 48 -12.20 -25.68 5.73
C ASN A 48 -13.29 -26.36 6.58
N GLN A 49 -14.41 -26.78 5.98
CA GLN A 49 -15.33 -27.72 6.65
C GLN A 49 -14.89 -29.18 6.50
N ASP A 50 -14.04 -29.52 5.53
CA ASP A 50 -13.65 -30.91 5.23
C ASP A 50 -12.15 -31.20 5.40
N VAL A 51 -11.31 -30.18 5.64
CA VAL A 51 -9.85 -30.33 5.59
C VAL A 51 -9.16 -29.69 6.79
N ALA A 52 -9.37 -30.24 7.98
CA ALA A 52 -8.55 -29.95 9.17
C ALA A 52 -7.15 -30.60 9.12
N ASN A 53 -6.82 -31.37 8.06
CA ASN A 53 -5.64 -32.26 8.03
C ASN A 53 -4.65 -31.99 6.89
N LYS A 54 -4.67 -30.84 6.20
CA LYS A 54 -3.81 -30.62 5.01
C LYS A 54 -3.11 -29.26 4.96
N GLU A 55 -2.97 -28.58 6.09
CA GLU A 55 -2.33 -27.28 6.21
C GLU A 55 -0.84 -27.44 6.54
N GLU A 56 -0.04 -27.95 5.58
CA GLU A 56 1.43 -27.96 5.72
C GLU A 56 2.18 -27.48 4.47
N LEU A 57 1.49 -27.14 3.37
CA LEU A 57 2.14 -26.62 2.17
C LEU A 57 1.91 -25.11 2.03
N ASP A 58 2.98 -24.36 2.29
CA ASP A 58 3.24 -22.94 2.05
C ASP A 58 2.68 -21.88 3.05
N PRO A 59 3.05 -21.96 4.34
CA PRO A 59 2.86 -20.85 5.30
C PRO A 59 3.70 -19.60 4.95
N GLU A 60 4.72 -19.70 4.10
CA GLU A 60 5.64 -18.58 3.82
C GLU A 60 5.04 -17.50 2.92
N LEU A 61 4.21 -17.86 1.93
CA LEU A 61 3.65 -16.88 0.99
C LEU A 61 2.52 -16.05 1.62
N SER A 62 1.77 -16.64 2.56
CA SER A 62 0.69 -15.95 3.29
C SER A 62 1.21 -14.80 4.17
N LYS A 63 2.46 -14.88 4.61
CA LYS A 63 3.12 -13.94 5.52
C LYS A 63 3.39 -12.57 4.89
N TYR A 64 3.41 -12.49 3.56
CA TYR A 64 3.65 -11.27 2.79
C TYR A 64 2.39 -10.66 2.16
N SER A 65 1.20 -11.24 2.39
CA SER A 65 -0.04 -10.65 1.87
C SER A 65 -0.31 -9.29 2.51
N LEU A 66 -0.43 -8.25 1.68
CA LEU A 66 -0.92 -6.94 2.09
C LEU A 66 -2.23 -7.07 2.87
N ARG A 67 -2.40 -6.22 3.89
CA ARG A 67 -3.65 -6.18 4.65
C ARG A 67 -4.79 -5.69 3.78
N PHE A 68 -6.01 -6.16 4.06
CA PHE A 68 -7.22 -5.76 3.34
C PHE A 68 -7.39 -4.23 3.28
N SER A 69 -7.19 -3.52 4.39
CA SER A 69 -7.30 -2.06 4.42
C SER A 69 -6.33 -1.37 3.44
N THR A 70 -5.08 -1.86 3.37
CA THR A 70 -4.09 -1.38 2.42
C THR A 70 -4.48 -1.69 0.98
N LYS A 71 -4.96 -2.92 0.71
CA LYS A 71 -5.45 -3.31 -0.62
C LYS A 71 -6.57 -2.39 -1.12
N VAL A 72 -7.57 -2.11 -0.27
CA VAL A 72 -8.68 -1.20 -0.60
C VAL A 72 -8.19 0.21 -0.89
N LYS A 73 -7.29 0.76 -0.06
CA LYS A 73 -6.72 2.10 -0.29
C LYS A 73 -5.94 2.17 -1.60
N ILE A 74 -5.11 1.17 -1.89
CA ILE A 74 -4.35 1.13 -3.15
C ILE A 74 -5.32 1.04 -4.34
N PHE A 75 -6.35 0.21 -4.25
CA PHE A 75 -7.37 0.12 -5.28
C PHE A 75 -8.06 1.46 -5.56
N ILE A 76 -8.47 2.18 -4.52
CA ILE A 76 -9.08 3.51 -4.67
C ILE A 76 -8.11 4.49 -5.33
N ILE A 77 -6.83 4.47 -4.96
CA ILE A 77 -5.79 5.32 -5.59
C ILE A 77 -5.69 5.00 -7.09
N VAL A 78 -5.63 3.72 -7.45
CA VAL A 78 -5.49 3.26 -8.83
C VAL A 78 -6.71 3.63 -9.68
N ILE A 79 -7.93 3.35 -9.20
CA ILE A 79 -9.18 3.69 -9.91
C ILE A 79 -9.35 5.21 -10.04
N SER A 80 -9.03 5.96 -8.99
CA SER A 80 -9.08 7.43 -9.04
C SER A 80 -8.05 7.99 -10.02
N SER A 81 -6.84 7.44 -10.04
CA SER A 81 -5.80 7.83 -11.00
C SER A 81 -6.22 7.50 -12.43
N LEU A 82 -6.82 6.34 -12.68
CA LEU A 82 -7.39 5.99 -13.97
C LEU A 82 -8.46 7.00 -14.41
N ALA A 83 -9.37 7.40 -13.52
CA ALA A 83 -10.38 8.41 -13.81
C ALA A 83 -9.78 9.77 -14.17
N VAL A 84 -8.71 10.19 -13.47
CA VAL A 84 -7.95 11.41 -13.79
C VAL A 84 -7.36 11.33 -15.20
N HIS A 85 -6.66 10.24 -15.51
CA HIS A 85 -5.97 10.07 -16.80
C HIS A 85 -6.93 9.88 -17.96
N LEU A 86 -8.04 9.16 -17.78
CA LEU A 86 -9.07 9.06 -18.81
C LEU A 86 -9.71 10.41 -19.09
N SER A 87 -10.06 11.16 -18.05
CA SER A 87 -10.64 12.49 -18.19
C SER A 87 -9.66 13.42 -18.93
N GLU A 88 -8.47 13.64 -18.38
CA GLU A 88 -7.51 14.58 -18.97
C GLU A 88 -6.96 14.09 -20.33
N GLY A 89 -6.73 12.78 -20.46
CA GLY A 89 -6.22 12.18 -21.68
C GLY A 89 -7.18 12.32 -22.86
N ILE A 90 -8.49 12.11 -22.65
CA ILE A 90 -9.50 12.34 -23.70
C ILE A 90 -9.52 13.81 -24.10
N ARG A 91 -9.47 14.74 -23.12
CA ARG A 91 -9.48 16.18 -23.38
C ARG A 91 -8.27 16.63 -24.18
N MET A 92 -7.07 16.28 -23.72
CA MET A 92 -5.84 16.70 -24.37
C MET A 92 -5.71 16.04 -25.75
N SER A 93 -6.02 14.76 -25.89
CA SER A 93 -5.99 14.09 -27.20
C SER A 93 -6.96 14.76 -28.19
N TYR A 94 -8.18 15.05 -27.74
CA TYR A 94 -9.17 15.71 -28.60
C TYR A 94 -8.76 17.12 -29.00
N LEU A 95 -8.27 17.92 -28.04
CA LEU A 95 -7.79 19.29 -28.28
C LEU A 95 -6.62 19.31 -29.27
N LEU A 96 -5.72 18.33 -29.18
CA LEU A 96 -4.55 18.23 -30.05
C LEU A 96 -4.90 17.79 -31.48
N ILE A 97 -5.85 16.86 -31.64
CA ILE A 97 -6.26 16.36 -32.96
C ILE A 97 -7.14 17.38 -33.68
N SER A 98 -8.13 17.94 -32.98
CA SER A 98 -9.13 18.82 -33.59
C SER A 98 -8.76 20.30 -33.55
N GLY A 99 -7.86 20.72 -32.66
CA GLY A 99 -7.62 22.13 -32.35
C GLY A 99 -8.77 22.81 -31.60
N ILE A 100 -9.81 22.05 -31.22
CA ILE A 100 -11.04 22.57 -30.63
C ILE A 100 -11.19 21.99 -29.21
N ASP A 101 -11.54 22.85 -28.24
CA ASP A 101 -11.83 22.40 -26.87
C ASP A 101 -13.12 21.55 -26.86
N ILE A 102 -13.11 20.46 -26.09
CA ILE A 102 -14.24 19.58 -25.81
C ILE A 102 -15.52 20.35 -25.47
N ARG A 103 -15.42 21.50 -24.80
CA ARG A 103 -16.59 22.34 -24.48
C ARG A 103 -17.36 22.76 -25.73
N ASN A 104 -16.66 23.15 -26.81
CA ASN A 104 -17.33 23.65 -28.01
C ASN A 104 -18.08 22.54 -28.76
N VAL A 105 -17.69 21.29 -28.54
CA VAL A 105 -18.23 20.12 -29.24
C VAL A 105 -19.33 19.45 -28.42
N TYR A 106 -19.09 19.22 -27.13
CA TYR A 106 -20.00 18.50 -26.23
C TYR A 106 -20.80 19.42 -25.30
N GLY A 107 -20.59 20.73 -25.39
CA GLY A 107 -21.30 21.74 -24.63
C GLY A 107 -20.78 21.96 -23.21
N LYS A 108 -21.41 22.93 -22.55
CA LYS A 108 -21.00 23.43 -21.22
C LYS A 108 -21.16 22.39 -20.11
N TYR A 109 -22.22 21.58 -20.15
CA TYR A 109 -22.51 20.59 -19.10
C TYR A 109 -21.52 19.43 -19.10
N PHE A 110 -21.13 18.92 -20.27
CA PHE A 110 -20.14 17.87 -20.38
C PHE A 110 -18.79 18.33 -19.82
N CYS A 111 -18.33 19.52 -20.23
CA CYS A 111 -17.11 20.11 -19.72
C CYS A 111 -17.10 20.26 -18.18
N ARG A 112 -18.23 20.69 -17.59
CA ARG A 112 -18.39 20.81 -16.14
C ARG A 112 -18.27 19.46 -15.44
N PHE A 113 -19.00 18.47 -15.93
CA PHE A 113 -18.96 17.11 -15.38
C PHE A 113 -17.56 16.52 -15.47
N HIS A 114 -16.90 16.67 -16.62
CA HIS A 114 -15.54 16.23 -16.87
C HIS A 114 -14.52 16.82 -15.87
N THR A 115 -14.56 18.15 -15.69
CA THR A 115 -13.69 18.86 -14.74
C THR A 115 -13.99 18.45 -13.29
N PHE A 116 -15.27 18.24 -12.96
CA PHE A 116 -15.71 17.78 -11.65
C PHE A 116 -15.14 16.38 -11.34
N VAL A 117 -15.33 15.41 -12.25
CA VAL A 117 -14.81 14.04 -12.11
C VAL A 117 -13.28 14.06 -11.96
N HIS A 118 -12.58 14.80 -12.81
CA HIS A 118 -11.12 14.93 -12.74
C HIS A 118 -10.67 15.40 -11.35
N CYS A 119 -11.34 16.40 -10.78
CA CYS A 119 -10.92 16.97 -9.50
C CYS A 119 -11.31 16.13 -8.29
N VAL A 120 -12.49 15.53 -8.29
CA VAL A 120 -12.88 14.57 -7.25
C VAL A 120 -11.92 13.39 -7.25
N ALA A 121 -11.60 12.84 -8.42
CA ALA A 121 -10.68 11.71 -8.55
C ALA A 121 -9.25 12.09 -8.13
N SER A 122 -8.74 13.24 -8.57
CA SER A 122 -7.41 13.74 -8.17
C SER A 122 -7.30 13.92 -6.67
N CYS A 123 -8.23 14.66 -6.04
CA CYS A 123 -8.25 14.84 -4.58
C CYS A 123 -8.41 13.52 -3.82
N THR A 124 -9.22 12.59 -4.33
CA THR A 124 -9.42 11.29 -3.69
C THR A 124 -8.14 10.46 -3.72
N SER A 125 -7.43 10.45 -4.85
CA SER A 125 -6.16 9.73 -4.98
C SER A 125 -5.08 10.29 -4.04
N THR A 126 -4.91 11.62 -3.98
CA THR A 126 -3.87 12.27 -3.17
C THR A 126 -4.12 12.10 -1.68
N TRP A 127 -5.36 12.31 -1.23
CA TRP A 127 -5.72 12.12 0.17
C TRP A 127 -5.70 10.64 0.60
N THR A 128 -6.13 9.72 -0.26
CA THR A 128 -6.06 8.29 0.06
C THR A 128 -4.60 7.84 0.20
N PHE A 129 -3.70 8.36 -0.62
CA PHE A 129 -2.27 8.11 -0.50
C PHE A 129 -1.70 8.68 0.80
N ALA A 130 -2.02 9.93 1.15
CA ALA A 130 -1.61 10.53 2.42
C ALA A 130 -2.10 9.72 3.63
N LEU A 131 -3.37 9.32 3.64
CA LEU A 131 -3.96 8.48 4.71
C LEU A 131 -3.37 7.07 4.74
N LEU A 132 -2.89 6.53 3.62
CA LEU A 132 -2.20 5.24 3.61
C LEU A 132 -0.89 5.33 4.38
N TRP A 133 -0.08 6.36 4.11
CA TRP A 133 1.19 6.59 4.81
C TRP A 133 0.99 6.93 6.27
N LEU A 134 0.02 7.78 6.57
CA LEU A 134 -0.31 8.17 7.94
C LEU A 134 -0.74 6.94 8.77
N ASN A 135 -1.61 6.07 8.23
CA ASN A 135 -2.00 4.85 8.93
C ASN A 135 -0.81 3.90 9.16
N LYS A 136 0.13 3.80 8.20
CA LYS A 136 1.36 3.01 8.39
C LYS A 136 2.21 3.60 9.51
N LEU A 137 2.41 4.93 9.53
CA LEU A 137 3.18 5.60 10.56
C LEU A 137 2.55 5.39 11.95
N PHE A 138 1.24 5.61 12.09
CA PHE A 138 0.54 5.38 13.36
C PHE A 138 0.64 3.93 13.84
N SER A 139 0.60 2.96 12.92
CA SER A 139 0.77 1.55 13.29
C SER A 139 2.14 1.22 13.87
N LEU A 140 3.18 1.96 13.45
CA LEU A 140 4.54 1.82 13.99
C LEU A 140 4.70 2.53 15.33
N LEU A 141 4.10 3.72 15.51
CA LEU A 141 4.28 4.54 16.70
C LEU A 141 3.48 4.07 17.92
N VAL A 142 2.20 3.71 17.75
CA VAL A 142 1.26 3.49 18.87
C VAL A 142 1.20 2.02 19.31
N GLY A 143 1.81 1.11 18.53
CA GLY A 143 1.84 -0.32 18.82
C GLY A 143 0.54 -1.06 18.50
N TRP A 144 0.54 -2.38 18.74
CA TRP A 144 -0.45 -3.31 18.19
C TRP A 144 -1.89 -3.06 18.69
N ARG A 145 -2.10 -2.52 19.90
CA ARG A 145 -3.46 -2.39 20.47
C ARG A 145 -4.34 -1.39 19.71
N TYR A 146 -3.82 -0.20 19.37
CA TYR A 146 -4.58 0.81 18.62
C TYR A 146 -4.76 0.43 17.15
N PHE A 147 -3.86 -0.39 16.64
CA PHE A 147 -3.85 -0.86 15.27
C PHE A 147 -5.04 -1.77 14.91
N TRP A 148 -5.61 -2.52 15.86
CA TRP A 148 -6.79 -3.34 15.58
C TRP A 148 -8.06 -2.51 15.35
N ILE A 149 -8.24 -1.43 16.11
CA ILE A 149 -9.44 -0.59 16.06
C ILE A 149 -9.45 0.25 14.77
N VAL A 150 -8.32 0.87 14.44
CA VAL A 150 -8.20 1.75 13.27
C VAL A 150 -8.22 0.95 11.96
N ASN A 151 -7.75 -0.30 11.98
CA ASN A 151 -7.55 -1.09 10.77
C ASN A 151 -8.66 -2.13 10.54
N SER A 152 -9.79 -2.01 11.24
CA SER A 152 -10.97 -2.83 10.99
C SER A 152 -11.51 -2.57 9.57
N LYS A 153 -12.17 -3.59 8.98
CA LYS A 153 -12.78 -3.46 7.64
C LYS A 153 -13.81 -2.32 7.61
N ILE A 154 -14.62 -2.22 8.67
CA ILE A 154 -15.67 -1.22 8.82
C ILE A 154 -15.06 0.18 8.92
N THR A 155 -14.04 0.37 9.77
CA THR A 155 -13.36 1.65 9.93
C THR A 155 -12.75 2.12 8.62
N THR A 156 -12.11 1.21 7.87
CA THR A 156 -11.52 1.56 6.56
C THR A 156 -12.60 2.02 5.59
N PHE A 157 -13.73 1.30 5.51
CA PHE A 157 -14.83 1.64 4.61
C PHE A 157 -15.47 2.99 4.96
N ILE A 158 -15.69 3.26 6.26
CA ILE A 158 -16.21 4.55 6.74
C ILE A 158 -15.23 5.68 6.40
N GLN A 159 -13.93 5.50 6.68
CA GLN A 159 -12.90 6.50 6.38
C GLN A 159 -12.86 6.84 4.88
N THR A 160 -12.85 5.81 4.01
CA THR A 160 -12.80 6.03 2.56
C THR A 160 -14.09 6.66 2.03
N SER A 161 -15.25 6.25 2.55
CA SER A 161 -16.54 6.80 2.13
C SER A 161 -16.68 8.26 2.54
N MET A 162 -16.32 8.59 3.78
CA MET A 162 -16.31 9.98 4.26
C MET A 162 -15.37 10.85 3.44
N LEU A 163 -14.17 10.36 3.10
CA LEU A 163 -13.23 11.10 2.26
C LEU A 163 -13.83 11.40 0.87
N ILE A 164 -14.45 10.42 0.23
CA ILE A 164 -15.07 10.60 -1.09
C ILE A 164 -16.22 11.62 -1.00
N ILE A 165 -17.08 11.51 0.02
CA ILE A 165 -18.19 12.45 0.24
C ILE A 165 -17.67 13.88 0.47
N ILE A 166 -16.64 14.06 1.31
CA ILE A 166 -16.02 15.36 1.55
C ILE A 166 -15.45 15.93 0.25
N ASN A 167 -14.78 15.11 -0.56
CA ASN A 167 -14.23 15.56 -1.84
C ASN A 167 -15.33 15.91 -2.86
N ILE A 168 -16.42 15.16 -2.89
CA ILE A 168 -17.60 15.47 -3.71
C ILE A 168 -18.20 16.80 -3.27
N LEU A 169 -18.48 16.97 -1.98
CA LEU A 169 -19.07 18.19 -1.43
C LEU A 169 -18.18 19.41 -1.64
N ALA A 170 -16.88 19.28 -1.36
CA ALA A 170 -15.91 20.33 -1.60
C ALA A 170 -15.92 20.72 -3.08
N ASN A 171 -15.81 19.77 -4.01
CA ASN A 171 -15.75 20.09 -5.43
C ASN A 171 -17.11 20.45 -6.07
N TYR A 172 -18.23 20.08 -5.45
CA TYR A 172 -19.58 20.44 -5.93
C TYR A 172 -19.81 21.95 -5.88
N ILE A 173 -19.25 22.62 -4.87
CA ILE A 173 -19.29 24.08 -4.73
C ILE A 173 -18.54 24.76 -5.90
N PHE A 174 -17.63 24.06 -6.59
CA PHE A 174 -16.83 24.61 -7.70
C PHE A 174 -17.46 24.32 -9.06
N TRP A 175 -18.57 25.00 -9.31
CA TRP A 175 -19.28 24.94 -10.58
C TRP A 175 -18.65 25.90 -11.61
N SER A 176 -17.88 25.37 -12.58
CA SER A 176 -17.20 26.21 -13.58
C SER A 176 -18.19 27.00 -14.46
N SER A 177 -17.94 28.31 -14.63
CA SER A 177 -18.75 29.20 -15.49
C SER A 177 -17.98 29.78 -16.69
N GLY A 178 -16.65 29.80 -16.69
CA GLY A 178 -15.80 30.49 -17.68
C GLY A 178 -15.76 29.81 -19.05
N GLU A 179 -15.29 30.48 -20.11
CA GLU A 179 -15.42 30.11 -21.54
C GLU A 179 -14.64 28.88 -22.01
N PHE A 180 -13.50 28.58 -21.40
CA PHE A 180 -12.75 27.35 -21.69
C PHE A 180 -13.17 26.23 -20.77
N CYS A 181 -12.79 24.99 -21.09
CA CYS A 181 -12.94 23.89 -20.14
C CYS A 181 -11.88 23.94 -19.04
N ASN A 182 -11.82 25.08 -18.35
CA ASN A 182 -10.93 25.34 -17.25
C ASN A 182 -11.76 25.76 -16.03
N LYS A 183 -11.21 25.56 -14.85
CA LYS A 183 -11.84 26.07 -13.63
C LYS A 183 -11.67 27.58 -13.60
N TYR A 184 -12.79 28.28 -13.77
CA TYR A 184 -12.83 29.70 -13.48
C TYR A 184 -13.22 29.88 -12.01
N TYR A 185 -12.31 30.45 -11.23
CA TYR A 185 -12.57 30.79 -9.83
C TYR A 185 -12.77 32.30 -9.73
N TYR A 186 -13.93 32.72 -9.20
CA TYR A 186 -14.23 34.14 -9.01
C TYR A 186 -13.32 34.80 -7.96
N ASN A 187 -12.86 34.03 -6.96
CA ASN A 187 -11.98 34.50 -5.91
C ASN A 187 -10.61 33.80 -5.97
N LYS A 188 -9.52 34.58 -6.04
CA LYS A 188 -8.14 34.06 -6.05
C LYS A 188 -7.79 33.33 -4.75
N ASP A 189 -8.26 33.80 -3.60
CA ASP A 189 -8.00 33.17 -2.30
C ASP A 189 -8.54 31.74 -2.24
N PHE A 190 -9.65 31.52 -2.96
CA PHE A 190 -10.26 30.22 -3.09
C PHE A 190 -9.36 29.24 -3.88
N ILE A 191 -8.72 29.70 -4.96
CA ILE A 191 -7.77 28.91 -5.73
C ILE A 191 -6.63 28.43 -4.83
N TYR A 192 -6.04 29.34 -4.05
CA TYR A 192 -4.94 29.02 -3.15
C TYR A 192 -5.37 28.05 -2.06
N THR A 193 -6.53 28.27 -1.45
CA THR A 193 -7.06 27.37 -0.41
C THR A 193 -7.28 25.97 -0.97
N TRP A 194 -7.89 25.84 -2.15
CA TRP A 194 -8.10 24.56 -2.82
C TRP A 194 -6.79 23.89 -3.22
N PHE A 195 -5.83 24.65 -3.74
CA PHE A 195 -4.51 24.12 -4.11
C PHE A 195 -3.75 23.61 -2.88
N ILE A 196 -3.77 24.38 -1.78
CA ILE A 196 -3.11 24.01 -0.53
C ILE A 196 -3.76 22.75 0.05
N LEU A 197 -5.08 22.73 0.20
CA LEU A 197 -5.79 21.60 0.84
C LEU A 197 -5.88 20.36 -0.06
N GLY A 198 -6.06 20.53 -1.36
CA GLY A 198 -6.27 19.42 -2.31
C GLY A 198 -4.97 18.76 -2.78
N LEU A 199 -3.89 19.54 -2.93
CA LEU A 199 -2.65 19.07 -3.53
C LEU A 199 -1.45 19.15 -2.59
N PHE A 200 -1.23 20.30 -1.94
CA PHE A 200 0.01 20.54 -1.20
C PHE A 200 0.04 19.81 0.15
N LEU A 201 -1.01 19.98 0.96
CA LEU A 201 -1.14 19.39 2.28
C LEU A 201 -1.04 17.85 2.27
N PRO A 202 -1.80 17.10 1.45
CA PRO A 202 -1.68 15.64 1.42
C PRO A 202 -0.29 15.15 0.97
N LYS A 203 0.36 15.88 0.05
CA LYS A 203 1.74 15.57 -0.36
C LYS A 203 2.74 15.76 0.78
N ILE A 204 2.66 16.87 1.51
CA ILE A 204 3.51 17.12 2.68
C ILE A 204 3.31 16.02 3.73
N ILE A 205 2.05 15.70 4.07
CA ILE A 205 1.74 14.64 5.02
C ILE A 205 2.36 13.31 4.58
N SER A 206 2.24 12.97 3.30
CA SER A 206 2.83 11.75 2.74
C SER A 206 4.36 11.74 2.84
N ILE A 207 5.03 12.84 2.48
CA ILE A 207 6.49 12.95 2.51
C ILE A 207 6.99 12.82 3.94
N ILE A 208 6.46 13.62 4.87
CA ILE A 208 6.85 13.56 6.29
C ILE A 208 6.61 12.17 6.86
N SER A 209 5.45 11.57 6.58
CA SER A 209 5.12 10.23 7.06
C SER A 209 6.08 9.17 6.53
N SER A 210 6.44 9.23 5.24
CA SER A 210 7.39 8.29 4.63
C SER A 210 8.80 8.41 5.23
N ILE A 211 9.28 9.64 5.45
CA ILE A 211 10.60 9.89 6.07
C ILE A 211 10.64 9.34 7.49
N LEU A 212 9.59 9.57 8.28
CA LEU A 212 9.51 9.06 9.65
C LEU A 212 9.47 7.52 9.68
N ILE A 213 8.71 6.88 8.78
CA ILE A 213 8.67 5.43 8.65
C ILE A 213 10.06 4.87 8.36
N ILE A 214 10.78 5.45 7.39
CA ILE A 214 12.14 5.01 7.03
C ILE A 214 13.08 5.16 8.23
N ARG A 215 13.02 6.28 8.96
CA ARG A 215 13.84 6.49 10.16
C ARG A 215 13.57 5.46 11.26
N ILE A 216 12.29 5.17 11.54
CA ILE A 216 11.90 4.17 12.53
C ILE A 216 12.38 2.78 12.10
N TYR A 217 12.26 2.46 10.81
CA TYR A 217 12.70 1.18 10.27
C TYR A 217 14.22 1.00 10.39
N ASN A 218 15.00 1.99 9.94
CA ASN A 218 16.46 1.94 10.02
C ASN A 218 16.94 1.88 11.48
N LYS A 219 16.28 2.58 12.40
CA LYS A 219 16.59 2.50 13.84
C LYS A 219 16.38 1.08 14.36
N HIS A 220 15.24 0.47 14.06
CA HIS A 220 14.97 -0.90 14.47
C HIS A 220 15.94 -1.92 13.85
N GLU A 221 16.31 -1.76 12.58
CA GLU A 221 17.30 -2.61 11.94
C GLU A 221 18.67 -2.50 12.62
N SER A 222 19.10 -1.29 12.97
CA SER A 222 20.36 -1.08 13.69
C SER A 222 20.36 -1.71 15.09
N GLU A 223 19.25 -1.60 15.83
CA GLU A 223 19.08 -2.25 17.14
C GLU A 223 19.14 -3.79 17.02
N MET A 224 18.57 -4.35 15.94
CA MET A 224 18.64 -5.79 15.66
C MET A 224 20.06 -6.25 15.30
N ASN A 225 20.78 -5.51 14.45
CA ASN A 225 22.13 -5.87 14.05
C ASN A 225 23.09 -5.85 15.25
N ILE A 226 22.95 -4.89 16.17
CA ILE A 226 23.71 -4.86 17.43
C ILE A 226 23.36 -6.07 18.30
N SER A 227 22.07 -6.40 18.44
CA SER A 227 21.62 -7.55 19.23
C SER A 227 22.15 -8.86 18.65
N TYR A 228 22.14 -9.02 17.33
CA TYR A 228 22.66 -10.21 16.65
C TYR A 228 24.18 -10.31 16.80
N ALA A 229 24.91 -9.20 16.60
CA ALA A 229 26.36 -9.15 16.78
C ALA A 229 26.77 -9.55 18.20
N LEU A 230 26.04 -9.08 19.23
CA LEU A 230 26.24 -9.47 20.63
C LEU A 230 26.00 -10.97 20.86
N ILE A 231 24.98 -11.57 20.25
CA ILE A 231 24.69 -13.01 20.36
C ILE A 231 25.77 -13.84 19.65
N THR A 232 26.29 -13.37 18.51
CA THR A 232 27.31 -14.09 17.75
C THR A 232 28.73 -13.92 18.30
N SER A 233 29.00 -12.88 19.09
CA SER A 233 30.33 -12.64 19.68
C SER A 233 30.52 -13.30 21.05
N SER A 234 29.44 -13.74 21.70
CA SER A 234 29.50 -14.49 22.96
C SER A 234 29.61 -15.99 22.70
N ASP A 235 30.85 -16.51 22.67
CA ASP A 235 31.16 -17.95 22.77
C ASP A 235 30.92 -18.53 24.18
N MET A 236 30.04 -17.94 24.99
CA MET A 236 29.81 -18.39 26.36
C MET A 236 28.33 -18.44 26.74
N GLU A 237 27.95 -19.63 27.20
CA GLU A 237 26.85 -19.97 28.10
C GLU A 237 25.58 -19.14 27.93
N VAL A 238 24.61 -19.74 27.22
CA VAL A 238 23.15 -19.56 27.32
C VAL A 238 22.73 -18.52 28.37
N ILE A 239 22.95 -17.24 28.04
CA ILE A 239 22.48 -16.16 28.88
C ILE A 239 20.99 -16.19 28.72
N ASN A 240 20.31 -16.38 29.86
CA ASN A 240 18.87 -16.36 30.01
C ASN A 240 18.37 -14.94 29.70
N ILE A 241 18.40 -14.56 28.42
CA ILE A 241 17.98 -13.24 27.93
C ILE A 241 16.49 -13.17 28.16
N THR A 242 16.13 -12.38 29.17
CA THR A 242 14.74 -12.15 29.55
C THR A 242 13.98 -11.60 28.34
N THR A 243 13.07 -12.45 27.84
CA THR A 243 12.10 -12.28 26.75
C THR A 243 11.10 -11.12 26.95
N ARG A 244 11.35 -10.21 27.92
CA ARG A 244 10.43 -9.13 28.28
C ARG A 244 10.36 -7.99 27.26
N TYR A 245 11.38 -7.83 26.42
CA TYR A 245 11.43 -6.76 25.40
C TYR A 245 11.54 -7.24 23.95
N MET A 246 11.86 -8.53 23.72
CA MET A 246 11.70 -9.08 22.39
C MET A 246 10.22 -9.31 22.12
N ASN A 247 9.68 -8.52 21.18
CA ASN A 247 8.36 -8.74 20.58
C ASN A 247 8.18 -10.26 20.37
N ARG A 248 7.12 -10.87 20.93
CA ARG A 248 6.93 -12.34 20.94
C ARG A 248 7.17 -13.00 19.58
N MET A 249 6.90 -12.28 18.48
CA MET A 249 7.15 -12.74 17.11
C MET A 249 8.65 -12.88 16.77
N TYR A 250 9.52 -12.03 17.33
CA TYR A 250 10.97 -12.13 17.18
C TYR A 250 11.56 -13.19 18.09
N ALA A 251 11.04 -13.35 19.32
CA ALA A 251 11.42 -14.48 20.16
C ALA A 251 11.14 -15.80 19.43
N VAL A 252 9.95 -15.97 18.85
CA VAL A 252 9.60 -17.17 18.05
C VAL A 252 10.48 -17.33 16.81
N LYS A 253 10.79 -16.25 16.07
CA LYS A 253 11.74 -16.33 14.93
C LYS A 253 13.14 -16.74 15.37
N LEU A 254 13.62 -16.21 16.50
CA LEU A 254 14.93 -16.52 17.04
C LEU A 254 14.98 -17.97 17.53
N THR A 255 13.93 -18.43 18.22
CA THR A 255 13.79 -19.82 18.66
C THR A 255 13.80 -20.77 17.47
N LEU A 256 13.04 -20.49 16.41
CA LEU A 256 13.04 -21.32 15.20
C LEU A 256 14.41 -21.37 14.52
N ILE A 257 15.13 -20.25 14.44
CA ILE A 257 16.48 -20.21 13.86
C ILE A 257 17.48 -21.01 14.71
N LEU A 258 17.39 -20.90 16.04
CA LEU A 258 18.24 -21.64 16.97
C LEU A 258 17.94 -23.14 16.93
N GLU A 259 16.67 -23.53 16.80
CA GLU A 259 16.22 -24.92 16.70
C GLU A 259 16.66 -25.55 15.37
N PHE A 260 16.56 -24.83 14.25
CA PHE A 260 17.12 -25.26 12.96
C PHE A 260 18.65 -25.40 12.99
N ARG A 261 19.35 -24.49 13.69
CA ARG A 261 20.81 -24.57 13.82
C ARG A 261 21.22 -25.80 14.63
N HIS A 262 20.52 -26.10 15.73
CA HIS A 262 20.76 -27.29 16.53
C HIS A 262 20.54 -28.57 15.74
N GLN A 263 19.44 -28.68 15.00
CA GLN A 263 19.19 -29.83 14.13
C GLN A 263 20.27 -30.00 13.04
N TYR A 264 20.79 -28.90 12.50
CA TYR A 264 21.83 -28.95 11.49
C TYR A 264 23.19 -29.36 12.08
N THR A 265 23.56 -28.87 13.27
CA THR A 265 24.77 -29.32 13.97
C THR A 265 24.68 -30.77 14.39
N ASP A 266 23.52 -31.22 14.89
CA ASP A 266 23.31 -32.62 15.28
C ASP A 266 23.36 -33.56 14.07
N ALA A 267 22.84 -33.14 12.91
CA ALA A 267 22.92 -33.90 11.66
C ALA A 267 24.36 -33.95 11.08
N VAL A 268 25.14 -32.89 11.26
CA VAL A 268 26.56 -32.86 10.87
C VAL A 268 27.39 -33.76 11.79
N ASP A 269 27.12 -33.75 13.09
CA ASP A 269 27.79 -34.64 14.06
C ASP A 269 27.37 -36.11 13.88
N GLU A 270 26.10 -36.42 13.59
CA GLU A 270 25.66 -37.79 13.21
C GLU A 270 26.35 -38.29 11.93
N SER A 271 26.59 -37.42 10.95
CA SER A 271 27.33 -37.80 9.73
C SER A 271 28.82 -38.15 9.99
N GLN A 272 29.38 -37.67 11.11
CA GLN A 272 30.74 -38.01 11.55
C GLN A 272 30.77 -39.15 12.58
N THR A 273 29.70 -39.37 13.34
CA THR A 273 29.60 -40.44 14.34
C THR A 273 28.96 -41.74 13.86
N ASP A 274 28.39 -41.80 12.65
CA ASP A 274 27.99 -43.08 12.04
C ASP A 274 29.18 -43.93 11.53
N ARG A 275 30.41 -43.52 11.87
CA ARG A 275 31.58 -44.42 11.84
C ARG A 275 31.90 -45.08 13.17
N ASN A 276 31.32 -44.65 14.29
CA ASN A 276 31.53 -45.33 15.58
C ASN A 276 30.39 -45.10 16.57
N THR A 277 29.72 -46.20 16.90
CA THR A 277 29.01 -46.45 18.17
C THR A 277 27.59 -45.89 18.34
N ARG A 278 26.65 -46.75 17.92
CA ARG A 278 25.30 -46.93 18.44
C ARG A 278 25.25 -46.99 19.98
N ARG A 279 24.86 -45.92 20.67
CA ARG A 279 24.24 -45.99 22.02
C ARG A 279 23.18 -44.91 22.21
N ARG A 280 21.97 -45.37 22.54
CA ARG A 280 20.74 -44.62 22.81
C ARG A 280 20.92 -43.59 23.92
N PHE A 281 20.39 -42.39 23.73
CA PHE A 281 19.87 -41.56 24.82
C PHE A 281 18.52 -40.93 24.42
N HIS A 282 17.49 -41.24 25.19
CA HIS A 282 16.21 -40.54 25.17
C HIS A 282 16.36 -39.26 25.98
N LEU A 283 16.12 -38.10 25.36
CA LEU A 283 15.94 -36.84 26.08
C LEU A 283 14.49 -36.37 25.90
N SER A 284 13.71 -36.44 26.97
CA SER A 284 12.36 -35.89 27.05
C SER A 284 12.42 -34.53 27.72
N ILE A 285 12.11 -33.46 26.98
CA ILE A 285 11.99 -32.10 27.53
C ILE A 285 10.51 -31.76 27.72
N THR A 286 10.12 -31.55 28.97
CA THR A 286 8.78 -31.09 29.36
C THR A 286 8.82 -29.58 29.58
N ILE A 287 8.16 -28.80 28.72
CA ILE A 287 8.03 -27.33 28.89
C ILE A 287 6.74 -27.05 29.67
N GLN A 288 6.86 -26.56 30.91
CA GLN A 288 5.74 -25.93 31.60
C GLN A 288 5.72 -24.42 31.32
N LEU A 289 4.63 -23.95 30.70
CA LEU A 289 4.32 -22.54 30.53
C LEU A 289 3.52 -22.06 31.75
N LYS A 290 3.97 -20.97 32.37
CA LYS A 290 3.24 -20.21 33.39
C LYS A 290 2.99 -18.79 32.90
#